data_AF-A0A6F8TVT3-F1
#
_entry.id   AF-A0A6F8TVT3-F1
#
_cell.length_a   1.000
_cell.length_b   1.000
_cell.length_c   1.000
_cell.angle_alpha   90.00
_cell.angle_beta   90.00
_cell.angle_gamma   90.00
#
_symmetry.space_group_name_H-M   'P 1'
#
loop_
_entity.id
_entity.type
_entity.pdbx_description
1 polymer ?
#
loop_
_entity_poly.entity_id
_entity_poly.type
_entity_poly.pdbx_seq_one_letter_code
_entity_poly.pdbx_strand_id
1 'polypeptide(L)'
;MEFIYPAKGKITSRFGKDFLNGIARIHNGIDIAQGGINEVVASAGGRVSKSYLSSSYGECVFILHDINGQEFETVYAHMRSGSRKVREGDRVTQGQPIGIMGDTGNSFGQHLHFEMHKGRWNIGKSKAVDPLDYLLKDLSPSTSSGVHIVKFGDTLWEIAKDNNLSVSELKTLSGLMSDVIHPGDKLILSGSSSYVGKRAECKVTKLRFYSKPSWDAKYVVDYLSEGYGFPTIVRKLKVDDAYQFEVKNSKGKTFYVTANEKYIRVE
;
A
#
# COMPACT_ATOMS: atom_id res chain seq x y z
N MET A 1 6.06 -8.98 13.54
CA MET A 1 6.98 -8.01 12.91
C MET A 1 6.64 -7.98 11.42
N GLU A 2 6.57 -6.81 10.81
CA GLU A 2 6.25 -6.66 9.37
C GLU A 2 7.52 -6.31 8.60
N PHE A 3 7.65 -6.70 7.32
CA PHE A 3 8.85 -6.42 6.51
C PHE A 3 8.81 -4.99 5.96
N ILE A 4 9.93 -4.27 5.84
CA ILE A 4 9.99 -2.95 5.17
C ILE A 4 10.47 -3.08 3.72
N TYR A 5 10.19 -2.08 2.90
CA TYR A 5 10.80 -1.98 1.58
C TYR A 5 12.34 -2.01 1.66
N PRO A 6 13.00 -2.86 0.85
CA PRO A 6 14.45 -3.07 0.91
C PRO A 6 15.25 -1.98 0.19
N ALA A 7 14.60 -1.14 -0.61
CA ALA A 7 15.22 -0.02 -1.31
C ALA A 7 14.15 1.02 -1.66
N LYS A 8 14.58 2.26 -1.84
CA LYS A 8 13.77 3.29 -2.49
C LYS A 8 13.77 3.04 -4.00
N GLY A 9 12.64 3.34 -4.64
CA GLY A 9 12.54 3.29 -6.09
C GLY A 9 11.15 2.93 -6.58
N LYS A 10 11.00 2.86 -7.91
CA LYS A 10 9.77 2.45 -8.55
C LYS A 10 9.78 0.93 -8.74
N ILE A 11 8.66 0.26 -8.45
CA ILE A 11 8.47 -1.13 -8.88
C ILE A 11 8.35 -1.15 -10.41
N THR A 12 9.32 -1.76 -11.09
CA THR A 12 9.36 -1.88 -12.55
C THR A 12 8.89 -3.23 -13.06
N SER A 13 8.98 -4.27 -12.24
CA SER A 13 8.37 -5.58 -12.50
C SER A 13 7.80 -6.17 -11.21
N ARG A 14 6.66 -6.86 -11.34
CA ARG A 14 5.93 -7.48 -10.23
C ARG A 14 6.17 -8.99 -10.21
N PHE A 15 5.81 -9.63 -9.10
CA PHE A 15 5.84 -11.08 -8.94
C PHE A 15 4.82 -11.77 -9.87
N GLY A 16 5.13 -13.00 -10.30
CA GLY A 16 4.23 -13.83 -11.08
C GLY A 16 4.44 -13.72 -12.59
N LYS A 17 3.37 -13.82 -13.37
CA LYS A 17 3.45 -13.80 -14.84
C LYS A 17 3.84 -12.40 -15.31
N ASP A 18 5.02 -12.30 -15.90
CA ASP A 18 5.62 -11.07 -16.39
C ASP A 18 5.96 -11.21 -17.89
N PHE A 19 6.19 -10.08 -18.57
CA PHE A 19 6.62 -10.04 -19.96
C PHE A 19 7.94 -9.28 -20.07
N LEU A 20 9.02 -9.98 -20.42
CA LEU A 20 10.31 -9.37 -20.71
C LEU A 20 10.60 -9.50 -22.20
N ASN A 21 10.79 -8.38 -22.90
CA ASN A 21 11.03 -8.33 -24.35
C ASN A 21 9.97 -9.08 -25.18
N GLY A 22 8.70 -9.04 -24.75
CA GLY A 22 7.59 -9.71 -25.43
C GLY A 22 7.48 -11.22 -25.15
N ILE A 23 8.35 -11.79 -24.32
CA ILE A 23 8.32 -13.20 -23.93
C ILE A 23 7.73 -13.31 -22.52
N ALA A 24 6.70 -14.13 -22.38
CA ALA A 24 6.13 -14.44 -21.07
C ALA A 24 7.15 -15.20 -20.20
N ARG A 25 7.40 -14.70 -19.00
CA ARG A 25 8.24 -15.35 -17.98
C ARG A 25 7.52 -15.40 -16.65
N ILE A 26 7.99 -16.26 -15.76
CA ILE A 26 7.58 -16.24 -14.34
C ILE A 26 8.67 -15.51 -13.57
N HIS A 27 8.29 -14.41 -12.93
CA HIS A 27 9.15 -13.58 -12.11
C HIS A 27 8.94 -13.93 -10.63
N ASN A 28 10.01 -14.38 -9.95
CA ASN A 28 9.93 -14.92 -8.59
C ASN A 28 10.14 -13.85 -7.50
N GLY A 29 10.08 -12.58 -7.88
CA GLY A 29 10.30 -11.44 -7.00
C GLY A 29 9.68 -10.17 -7.58
N ILE A 30 10.12 -9.03 -7.06
CA ILE A 30 9.83 -7.70 -7.60
C ILE A 30 11.13 -7.02 -7.99
N ASP A 31 11.07 -6.14 -8.99
CA ASP A 31 12.19 -5.30 -9.38
C ASP A 31 11.92 -3.86 -8.94
N ILE A 32 12.82 -3.29 -8.14
CA ILE A 32 12.75 -1.91 -7.65
C ILE A 32 13.89 -1.11 -8.31
N ALA A 33 13.55 -0.17 -9.18
CA ALA A 33 14.53 0.62 -9.92
C ALA A 33 14.60 2.07 -9.41
N GLN A 34 15.82 2.54 -9.19
CA GLN A 34 16.13 3.95 -8.96
C GLN A 34 17.55 4.23 -9.45
N GLY A 35 17.72 5.30 -10.23
CA GLY A 35 19.04 5.73 -10.70
C GLY A 35 19.93 6.25 -9.56
N GLY A 36 21.25 6.21 -9.75
CA GLY A 36 22.24 6.81 -8.85
C GLY A 36 22.84 5.81 -7.85
N ILE A 37 23.08 6.25 -6.61
CA ILE A 37 23.63 5.41 -5.53
C ILE A 37 22.52 5.23 -4.49
N ASN A 38 21.89 4.06 -4.51
CA ASN A 38 20.76 3.76 -3.63
C ASN A 38 21.14 2.61 -2.70
N GLU A 39 20.98 2.81 -1.39
CA GLU A 39 21.22 1.76 -0.42
C GLU A 39 20.16 0.66 -0.51
N VAL A 40 20.62 -0.57 -0.37
CA VAL A 40 19.78 -1.74 -0.16
C VAL A 40 19.87 -2.10 1.32
N VAL A 41 18.73 -2.24 1.98
CA VAL A 41 18.60 -2.51 3.41
C VAL A 41 17.92 -3.85 3.66
N ALA A 42 18.20 -4.47 4.80
CA ALA A 42 17.50 -5.68 5.23
C ALA A 42 16.03 -5.38 5.52
N SER A 43 15.11 -6.05 4.83
CA SER A 43 13.67 -5.87 4.99
C SER A 43 13.15 -6.26 6.38
N ALA A 44 13.84 -7.13 7.10
CA ALA A 44 13.57 -7.46 8.49
C ALA A 44 14.85 -7.89 9.20
N GLY A 45 14.81 -7.94 10.54
CA GLY A 45 15.90 -8.52 11.31
C GLY A 45 16.05 -10.02 11.01
N GLY A 46 17.27 -10.53 11.03
CA GLY A 46 17.53 -11.92 10.64
C GLY A 46 19.00 -12.31 10.69
N ARG A 47 19.29 -13.47 10.10
CA ARG A 47 20.66 -13.99 9.93
C ARG A 47 20.95 -14.14 8.45
N VAL A 48 22.07 -13.57 7.99
CA VAL A 48 22.53 -13.73 6.61
C VAL A 48 22.83 -15.21 6.36
N SER A 49 22.11 -15.82 5.44
CA SER A 49 22.26 -17.22 5.06
C SER A 49 23.24 -17.41 3.91
N LYS A 50 23.36 -16.41 3.01
CA LYS A 50 24.33 -16.39 1.90
C LYS A 50 24.72 -14.96 1.58
N SER A 51 25.97 -14.74 1.16
CA SER A 51 26.46 -13.45 0.66
C SER A 51 27.60 -13.69 -0.33
N TYR A 52 27.32 -13.64 -1.63
CA TYR A 52 28.26 -14.08 -2.67
C TYR A 52 27.95 -13.48 -4.05
N LEU A 53 28.89 -13.62 -4.99
CA LEU A 53 28.70 -13.30 -6.41
C LEU A 53 28.09 -14.50 -7.13
N SER A 54 26.85 -14.38 -7.56
CA SER A 54 26.12 -15.37 -8.35
C SER A 54 26.19 -15.05 -9.85
N SER A 55 26.25 -16.07 -10.70
CA SER A 55 26.22 -15.88 -12.15
C SER A 55 24.90 -15.30 -12.66
N SER A 56 23.77 -15.64 -12.02
CA SER A 56 22.44 -15.12 -12.38
C SER A 56 22.05 -13.89 -11.56
N TYR A 57 22.12 -14.00 -10.23
CA TYR A 57 21.73 -12.90 -9.33
C TYR A 57 22.76 -11.78 -9.21
N GLY A 58 23.96 -11.95 -9.77
CA GLY A 58 25.04 -11.00 -9.54
C GLY A 58 25.45 -10.97 -8.06
N GLU A 59 25.85 -9.80 -7.58
CA GLU A 59 26.15 -9.61 -6.16
C GLU A 59 24.85 -9.72 -5.35
N CYS A 60 24.76 -10.75 -4.50
CA CYS A 60 23.54 -11.03 -3.77
C CYS A 60 23.75 -11.33 -2.29
N VAL A 61 22.71 -11.06 -1.51
CA VAL A 61 22.60 -11.37 -0.08
C VAL A 61 21.28 -12.10 0.14
N PHE A 62 21.30 -13.08 1.03
CA PHE A 62 20.13 -13.85 1.45
C PHE A 62 20.02 -13.74 2.96
N ILE A 63 18.82 -13.52 3.48
CA ILE A 63 18.60 -13.36 4.92
C ILE A 63 17.46 -14.26 5.36
N LEU A 64 17.73 -15.12 6.34
CA LEU A 64 16.74 -15.91 7.05
C LEU A 64 16.13 -15.10 8.19
N HIS A 65 14.82 -15.17 8.29
CA HIS A 65 14.01 -14.48 9.30
C HIS A 65 13.13 -15.49 10.02
N ASP A 66 12.95 -15.28 11.32
CA ASP A 66 11.85 -15.87 12.07
C ASP A 66 10.88 -14.75 12.43
N ILE A 67 9.68 -14.80 11.86
CA ILE A 67 8.63 -13.81 12.11
C ILE A 67 7.46 -14.54 12.74
N ASN A 68 7.33 -14.39 14.07
CA ASN A 68 6.28 -15.02 14.86
C ASN A 68 6.25 -16.56 14.70
N GLY A 69 7.42 -17.21 14.64
CA GLY A 69 7.54 -18.66 14.46
C GLY A 69 7.36 -19.15 13.01
N GLN A 70 7.14 -18.25 12.05
CA GLN A 70 7.18 -18.56 10.62
C GLN A 70 8.55 -18.19 10.06
N GLU A 71 9.26 -19.17 9.50
CA GLU A 71 10.51 -18.93 8.76
C GLU A 71 10.22 -18.26 7.42
N PHE A 72 11.01 -17.24 7.09
CA PHE A 72 11.06 -16.61 5.77
C PHE A 72 12.50 -16.46 5.32
N GLU A 73 12.73 -16.45 4.00
CA GLU A 73 14.02 -16.08 3.44
C GLU A 73 13.84 -14.99 2.38
N THR A 74 14.57 -13.89 2.53
CA THR A 74 14.58 -12.79 1.54
C THR A 74 15.86 -12.83 0.71
N VAL A 75 15.75 -12.47 -0.56
CA VAL A 75 16.87 -12.42 -1.52
C VAL A 75 17.01 -11.00 -2.05
N TYR A 76 18.22 -10.46 -2.00
CA TYR A 76 18.57 -9.14 -2.49
C TYR A 76 19.61 -9.33 -3.58
N ALA A 77 19.27 -9.03 -4.83
CA ALA A 77 20.11 -9.35 -5.98
C ALA A 77 20.43 -8.13 -6.85
N HIS A 78 21.32 -8.35 -7.81
CA HIS A 78 21.84 -7.36 -8.74
C HIS A 78 22.52 -6.17 -8.05
N MET A 79 23.04 -6.34 -6.83
CA MET A 79 23.77 -5.26 -6.16
C MET A 79 25.03 -4.88 -6.92
N ARG A 80 25.54 -3.68 -6.67
CA ARG A 80 26.76 -3.18 -7.32
C ARG A 80 27.97 -4.03 -6.91
N SER A 81 28.88 -4.27 -7.86
CA SER A 81 30.13 -5.01 -7.62
C SER A 81 30.89 -4.45 -6.41
N GLY A 82 31.28 -5.32 -5.48
CA GLY A 82 32.00 -4.99 -4.26
C GLY A 82 31.19 -4.26 -3.18
N SER A 83 29.88 -4.05 -3.37
CA SER A 83 29.09 -3.20 -2.47
C SER A 83 28.48 -3.90 -1.26
N ARG A 84 28.48 -5.24 -1.21
CA ARG A 84 27.92 -5.99 -0.09
C ARG A 84 28.61 -5.61 1.23
N LYS A 85 27.81 -5.28 2.23
CA LYS A 85 28.27 -4.84 3.57
C LYS A 85 28.23 -5.96 4.62
N VAL A 86 27.70 -7.13 4.27
CA VAL A 86 27.48 -8.26 5.20
C VAL A 86 27.97 -9.58 4.62
N ARG A 87 28.29 -10.55 5.48
CA ARG A 87 28.79 -11.89 5.15
C ARG A 87 27.86 -12.97 5.69
N GLU A 88 27.99 -14.19 5.16
CA GLU A 88 27.26 -15.34 5.66
C GLU A 88 27.49 -15.53 7.17
N GLY A 89 26.38 -15.69 7.89
CA GLY A 89 26.36 -15.88 9.33
C GLY A 89 26.15 -14.63 10.17
N ASP A 90 26.31 -13.44 9.58
CA ASP A 90 26.07 -12.16 10.26
C ASP A 90 24.62 -12.03 10.71
N ARG A 91 24.39 -11.37 11.85
CA ARG A 91 23.06 -10.92 12.25
C ARG A 91 22.83 -9.51 11.74
N VAL A 92 21.63 -9.25 11.25
CA VAL A 92 21.22 -7.94 10.76
C VAL A 92 19.92 -7.51 11.42
N THR A 93 19.74 -6.19 11.55
CA THR A 93 18.49 -5.58 12.02
C THR A 93 17.68 -5.04 10.83
N GLN A 94 16.37 -4.89 11.01
CA GLN A 94 15.51 -4.29 9.98
C GLN A 94 15.99 -2.87 9.64
N GLY A 95 16.10 -2.55 8.35
CA GLY A 95 16.60 -1.25 7.88
C GLY A 95 18.12 -1.12 7.86
N GLN A 96 18.87 -2.12 8.32
CA GLN A 96 20.32 -2.11 8.24
C GLN A 96 20.80 -2.15 6.78
N PRO A 97 21.68 -1.23 6.35
CA PRO A 97 22.29 -1.28 5.02
C PRO A 97 23.10 -2.57 4.81
N ILE A 98 22.81 -3.28 3.72
CA ILE A 98 23.47 -4.55 3.34
C ILE A 98 24.19 -4.48 1.99
N GLY A 99 23.95 -3.45 1.20
CA GLY A 99 24.66 -3.21 -0.05
C GLY A 99 24.18 -1.97 -0.80
N ILE A 100 24.58 -1.84 -2.06
CA ILE A 100 24.15 -0.75 -2.95
C ILE A 100 23.47 -1.35 -4.18
N MET A 101 22.34 -0.77 -4.59
CA MET A 101 21.61 -1.15 -5.80
C MET A 101 22.52 -1.05 -7.04
N GLY A 102 22.47 -2.06 -7.90
CA GLY A 102 23.37 -2.16 -9.05
C GLY A 102 22.71 -2.80 -10.26
N ASP A 103 23.53 -3.45 -11.08
CA ASP A 103 23.17 -4.04 -12.36
C ASP A 103 24.07 -5.25 -12.67
N THR A 104 24.43 -6.03 -11.64
CA THR A 104 25.32 -7.20 -11.82
C THR A 104 24.53 -8.47 -12.08
N GLY A 105 25.15 -9.47 -12.73
CA GLY A 105 24.48 -10.72 -13.09
C GLY A 105 23.60 -10.56 -14.33
N ASN A 106 22.48 -11.27 -14.38
CA ASN A 106 21.54 -11.20 -15.49
C ASN A 106 20.52 -10.07 -15.27
N SER A 107 20.90 -8.86 -15.63
CA SER A 107 20.13 -7.63 -15.43
C SER A 107 20.22 -6.73 -16.68
N PHE A 108 19.20 -5.90 -16.92
CA PHE A 108 19.07 -5.04 -18.11
C PHE A 108 19.18 -3.54 -17.79
N GLY A 109 19.65 -3.21 -16.59
CA GLY A 109 19.71 -1.84 -16.08
C GLY A 109 19.59 -1.81 -14.56
N GLN A 110 19.97 -0.69 -13.95
CA GLN A 110 20.06 -0.58 -12.50
C GLN A 110 18.72 -0.83 -11.79
N HIS A 111 18.67 -1.89 -10.97
CA HIS A 111 17.54 -2.20 -10.10
C HIS A 111 17.98 -3.13 -8.95
N LEU A 112 17.11 -3.25 -7.95
CA LEU A 112 17.15 -4.33 -6.96
C LEU A 112 16.11 -5.36 -7.36
N HIS A 113 16.56 -6.59 -7.64
CA HIS A 113 15.65 -7.73 -7.67
C HIS A 113 15.50 -8.28 -6.26
N PHE A 114 14.27 -8.26 -5.75
CA PHE A 114 13.93 -8.67 -4.40
C PHE A 114 12.95 -9.85 -4.43
N GLU A 115 13.39 -10.99 -3.89
CA GLU A 115 12.50 -12.14 -3.70
C GLU A 115 12.18 -12.35 -2.23
N MET A 116 11.04 -12.99 -1.99
CA MET A 116 10.68 -13.45 -0.67
C MET A 116 10.12 -14.87 -0.74
N HIS A 117 10.53 -15.68 0.22
CA HIS A 117 10.19 -17.09 0.31
C HIS A 117 9.58 -17.39 1.67
N LYS A 118 8.44 -18.09 1.70
CA LYS A 118 7.82 -18.58 2.94
C LYS A 118 8.44 -19.93 3.30
N GLY A 119 9.49 -19.87 4.10
CA GLY A 119 10.50 -20.92 4.30
C GLY A 119 11.74 -20.67 3.45
N ARG A 120 12.69 -21.61 3.48
CA ARG A 120 13.96 -21.46 2.76
C ARG A 120 13.80 -21.42 1.24
N TRP A 121 14.59 -20.54 0.64
CA TRP A 121 14.87 -20.48 -0.77
C TRP A 121 15.38 -21.82 -1.29
N ASN A 122 14.92 -22.20 -2.48
CA ASN A 122 15.43 -23.35 -3.21
C ASN A 122 15.50 -23.06 -4.72
N ILE A 123 16.27 -23.88 -5.44
CA ILE A 123 16.48 -23.72 -6.90
C ILE A 123 15.16 -23.72 -7.67
N GLY A 124 14.20 -24.54 -7.26
CA GLY A 124 12.88 -24.63 -7.89
C GLY A 124 11.92 -23.50 -7.53
N LYS A 125 12.32 -22.55 -6.67
CA LYS A 125 11.49 -21.40 -6.26
C LYS A 125 10.13 -21.77 -5.68
N SER A 126 9.98 -23.00 -5.19
CA SER A 126 8.67 -23.55 -4.78
C SER A 126 8.06 -22.88 -3.55
N LYS A 127 8.82 -22.00 -2.89
CA LYS A 127 8.41 -21.23 -1.71
C LYS A 127 8.31 -19.74 -1.98
N ALA A 128 8.55 -19.30 -3.21
CA ALA A 128 8.45 -17.89 -3.57
C ALA A 128 7.01 -17.42 -3.41
N VAL A 129 6.85 -16.25 -2.78
CA VAL A 129 5.57 -15.57 -2.56
C VAL A 129 5.70 -14.13 -3.06
N ASP A 130 4.59 -13.48 -3.38
CA ASP A 130 4.61 -12.07 -3.76
C ASP A 130 5.16 -11.23 -2.60
N PRO A 131 6.32 -10.55 -2.76
CA PRO A 131 6.86 -9.67 -1.73
C PRO A 131 5.88 -8.58 -1.28
N LEU A 132 5.04 -8.07 -2.19
CA LEU A 132 4.12 -6.97 -1.91
C LEU A 132 3.00 -7.34 -0.93
N ASP A 133 2.74 -8.64 -0.73
CA ASP A 133 1.77 -9.12 0.26
C ASP A 133 2.28 -8.96 1.71
N TYR A 134 3.59 -8.78 1.92
CA TYR A 134 4.20 -8.75 3.25
C TYR A 134 5.11 -7.54 3.50
N LEU A 135 5.54 -6.85 2.43
CA LEU A 135 6.18 -5.55 2.57
C LEU A 135 5.14 -4.56 3.10
N LEU A 136 5.50 -3.88 4.18
CA LEU A 136 4.86 -2.68 4.65
C LEU A 136 4.64 -1.78 3.44
N LYS A 137 3.39 -1.67 2.98
CA LYS A 137 3.00 -0.64 2.02
C LYS A 137 3.48 0.67 2.63
N ASP A 138 4.43 1.31 1.96
CA ASP A 138 5.24 2.42 2.41
C ASP A 138 4.51 3.25 3.50
N LEU A 139 4.67 2.88 4.78
CA LEU A 139 4.25 3.69 5.92
C LEU A 139 5.26 4.83 6.13
N SER A 140 5.82 5.35 5.04
CA SER A 140 5.87 6.79 4.93
C SER A 140 4.53 7.31 5.47
N PRO A 141 4.50 8.31 6.37
CA PRO A 141 3.31 9.13 6.43
C PRO A 141 3.23 9.80 5.05
N SER A 142 2.73 9.09 4.04
CA SER A 142 1.79 9.68 3.14
C SER A 142 0.64 10.04 4.07
N THR A 143 0.78 11.22 4.67
CA THR A 143 -0.35 12.06 4.92
C THR A 143 -1.37 11.75 3.83
N SER A 144 -2.56 11.41 4.28
CA SER A 144 -3.83 11.61 3.62
C SER A 144 -3.89 13.01 2.99
N SER A 145 -3.07 13.25 1.97
CA SER A 145 -2.81 14.54 1.36
C SER A 145 -3.54 14.59 0.04
N GLY A 146 -4.85 14.37 0.06
CA GLY A 146 -5.85 14.89 -0.89
C GLY A 146 -5.71 14.60 -2.39
N VAL A 147 -4.54 14.21 -2.90
CA VAL A 147 -4.17 14.27 -4.31
C VAL A 147 -3.09 13.23 -4.60
N HIS A 148 -3.38 12.33 -5.52
CA HIS A 148 -2.43 11.47 -6.22
C HIS A 148 -1.91 12.20 -7.45
N ILE A 149 -0.63 12.03 -7.77
CA ILE A 149 -0.12 12.37 -9.10
C ILE A 149 0.08 11.05 -9.84
N VAL A 150 -0.68 10.85 -10.92
CA VAL A 150 -0.64 9.64 -11.74
C VAL A 150 0.76 9.42 -12.26
N LYS A 151 1.28 8.21 -12.08
CA LYS A 151 2.58 7.77 -12.55
C LYS A 151 2.39 6.77 -13.69
N PHE A 152 3.45 6.59 -14.47
CA PHE A 152 3.44 5.58 -15.54
C PHE A 152 3.18 4.18 -14.98
N GLY A 153 2.15 3.52 -15.50
CA GLY A 153 1.71 2.19 -15.06
C GLY A 153 0.61 2.21 -14.00
N ASP A 154 0.24 3.39 -13.49
CA ASP A 154 -0.92 3.50 -12.61
C ASP A 154 -2.21 3.21 -13.36
N THR A 155 -3.13 2.54 -12.69
CA THR A 155 -4.51 2.36 -13.16
C THR A 155 -5.48 3.03 -12.19
N LEU A 156 -6.61 3.53 -12.69
CA LEU A 156 -7.67 4.06 -11.83
C LEU A 156 -8.13 3.04 -10.78
N TRP A 157 -8.11 1.76 -11.13
CA TRP A 157 -8.52 0.69 -10.23
C TRP A 157 -7.54 0.49 -9.08
N GLU A 158 -6.23 0.39 -9.35
CA GLU A 158 -5.22 0.25 -8.29
C GLU A 158 -5.20 1.49 -7.40
N ILE A 159 -5.23 2.69 -8.01
CA ILE A 159 -5.25 3.95 -7.27
C ILE A 159 -6.49 4.04 -6.37
N ALA A 160 -7.67 3.71 -6.89
CA ALA A 160 -8.90 3.73 -6.11
C ALA A 160 -8.85 2.68 -4.98
N LYS A 161 -8.46 1.44 -5.30
CA LYS A 161 -8.35 0.34 -4.34
C LYS A 161 -7.37 0.65 -3.21
N ASP A 162 -6.20 1.19 -3.52
CA ASP A 162 -5.18 1.54 -2.53
C ASP A 162 -5.60 2.72 -1.64
N ASN A 163 -6.54 3.55 -2.10
CA ASN A 163 -7.13 4.65 -1.34
C ASN A 163 -8.52 4.35 -0.77
N ASN A 164 -8.92 3.08 -0.80
CA ASN A 164 -10.23 2.62 -0.30
C ASN A 164 -11.42 3.35 -0.95
N LEU A 165 -11.27 3.71 -2.23
CA LEU A 165 -12.28 4.27 -3.11
C LEU A 165 -12.69 3.23 -4.16
N SER A 166 -13.90 3.37 -4.69
CA SER A 166 -14.24 2.82 -5.99
C SER A 166 -13.68 3.71 -7.11
N VAL A 167 -13.49 3.14 -8.31
CA VAL A 167 -13.12 3.91 -9.51
C VAL A 167 -14.11 5.05 -9.76
N SER A 168 -15.40 4.80 -9.52
CA SER A 168 -16.46 5.82 -9.64
C SER A 168 -16.28 6.98 -8.66
N GLU A 169 -15.97 6.69 -7.39
CA GLU A 169 -15.70 7.71 -6.37
C GLU A 169 -14.44 8.51 -6.71
N LEU A 170 -13.35 7.86 -7.12
CA LEU A 170 -12.11 8.51 -7.55
C LEU A 170 -12.32 9.44 -8.75
N LYS A 171 -13.06 8.98 -9.76
CA LYS A 171 -13.41 9.78 -10.94
C LYS A 171 -14.26 10.99 -10.57
N THR A 172 -15.25 10.80 -9.70
CA THR A 172 -16.13 11.86 -9.21
C THR A 172 -15.33 12.92 -8.46
N LEU A 173 -14.44 12.51 -7.55
CA LEU A 173 -13.57 13.41 -6.80
C LEU A 173 -12.60 14.19 -7.69
N SER A 174 -12.14 13.56 -8.78
CA SER A 174 -11.13 14.11 -9.69
C SER A 174 -11.72 14.82 -10.92
N GLY A 175 -13.04 14.87 -11.06
CA GLY A 175 -13.72 15.47 -12.23
C GLY A 175 -13.48 14.72 -13.56
N LEU A 176 -13.16 13.42 -13.50
CA LEU A 176 -12.86 12.63 -14.70
C LEU A 176 -14.14 12.17 -15.41
N MET A 177 -14.21 12.44 -16.72
CA MET A 177 -15.33 12.02 -17.58
C MET A 177 -15.10 10.65 -18.23
N SER A 178 -13.86 10.15 -18.26
CA SER A 178 -13.48 8.85 -18.81
C SER A 178 -12.62 8.06 -17.84
N ASP A 179 -12.36 6.78 -18.16
CA ASP A 179 -11.45 5.92 -17.37
C ASP A 179 -9.97 6.11 -17.77
N VAL A 180 -9.69 7.03 -18.69
CA VAL A 180 -8.34 7.27 -19.20
C VAL A 180 -7.63 8.29 -18.30
N ILE A 181 -6.46 7.91 -17.81
CA ILE A 181 -5.55 8.78 -17.04
C ILE A 181 -4.16 8.75 -17.68
N HIS A 182 -3.43 9.85 -17.57
CA HIS A 182 -2.09 10.01 -18.10
C HIS A 182 -1.10 10.31 -16.97
N PRO A 183 0.17 9.86 -17.09
CA PRO A 183 1.21 10.26 -16.14
C PRO A 183 1.28 11.79 -16.01
N GLY A 184 1.24 12.28 -14.76
CA GLY A 184 1.18 13.70 -14.41
C GLY A 184 -0.21 14.19 -14.03
N ASP A 185 -1.28 13.45 -14.34
CA ASP A 185 -2.64 13.81 -13.94
C ASP A 185 -2.76 13.87 -12.41
N LYS A 186 -3.54 14.82 -11.90
CA LYS A 186 -3.81 14.95 -10.46
C LYS A 186 -5.17 14.33 -10.15
N LEU A 187 -5.19 13.25 -9.38
CA LEU A 187 -6.42 12.61 -8.93
C LEU A 187 -6.67 12.94 -7.47
N ILE A 188 -7.88 13.35 -7.15
CA ILE A 188 -8.28 13.69 -5.80
C ILE A 188 -8.63 12.40 -5.05
N LEU A 189 -7.72 11.94 -4.18
CA LEU A 189 -7.81 10.66 -3.44
C LEU A 189 -8.64 10.74 -2.15
N SER A 190 -8.64 11.93 -1.61
CA SER A 190 -9.60 12.36 -0.64
C SER A 190 -9.94 13.74 -1.15
N GLY A 191 -11.22 14.08 -1.27
CA GLY A 191 -11.52 15.50 -1.28
C GLY A 191 -10.73 16.11 -0.13
N SER A 192 -10.15 17.29 -0.32
CA SER A 192 -10.04 18.23 0.79
C SER A 192 -11.45 18.35 1.38
N SER A 193 -11.73 17.43 2.28
CA SER A 193 -13.06 17.10 2.73
C SER A 193 -12.81 17.03 4.21
N SER A 194 -13.06 18.19 4.80
CA SER A 194 -12.82 18.58 6.18
C SER A 194 -13.49 17.66 7.21
N TYR A 195 -13.91 16.45 6.82
CA TYR A 195 -14.76 15.55 7.56
C TYR A 195 -14.18 14.17 7.84
N VAL A 196 -13.26 13.59 7.04
CA VAL A 196 -12.78 12.22 7.35
C VAL A 196 -11.97 12.22 8.64
N GLY A 197 -12.27 11.30 9.56
CA GLY A 197 -11.66 11.23 10.90
C GLY A 197 -12.27 12.22 11.91
N LYS A 198 -13.08 13.17 11.44
CA LYS A 198 -13.70 14.22 12.23
C LYS A 198 -14.97 13.74 12.91
N ARG A 199 -15.45 14.50 13.89
CA ARG A 199 -16.70 14.23 14.58
C ARG A 199 -17.88 14.78 13.79
N ALA A 200 -18.91 13.95 13.59
CA ALA A 200 -20.21 14.40 13.07
C ALA A 200 -21.13 14.72 14.25
N GLU A 201 -21.40 16.00 14.51
CA GLU A 201 -22.32 16.45 15.56
C GLU A 201 -23.69 16.83 14.99
N CYS A 202 -24.76 16.40 15.66
CA CYS A 202 -26.13 16.79 15.39
C CYS A 202 -26.42 18.24 15.80
N LYS A 203 -27.00 19.02 14.88
CA LYS A 203 -27.43 20.41 15.08
C LYS A 203 -28.93 20.56 15.39
N VAL A 204 -29.65 19.46 15.49
CA VAL A 204 -31.11 19.46 15.69
C VAL A 204 -31.51 18.50 16.80
N THR A 205 -32.70 18.68 17.34
CA THR A 205 -33.17 17.92 18.52
C THR A 205 -33.49 16.45 18.24
N LYS A 206 -33.76 16.08 16.98
CA LYS A 206 -34.15 14.72 16.61
C LYS A 206 -33.69 14.34 15.21
N LEU A 207 -32.44 13.89 15.09
CA LEU A 207 -31.86 13.46 13.82
C LEU A 207 -31.76 11.93 13.73
N ARG A 208 -32.36 11.34 12.69
CA ARG A 208 -32.28 9.89 12.45
C ARG A 208 -30.86 9.46 12.07
N PHE A 209 -30.45 8.30 12.57
CA PHE A 209 -29.33 7.55 12.00
C PHE A 209 -29.75 6.10 11.72
N TYR A 210 -29.04 5.46 10.80
CA TYR A 210 -29.48 4.24 10.14
C TYR A 210 -28.46 3.11 10.30
N SER A 211 -28.94 1.88 10.21
CA SER A 211 -28.11 0.66 10.30
C SER A 211 -27.37 0.33 8.99
N LYS A 212 -27.83 0.91 7.88
CA LYS A 212 -27.23 0.76 6.54
C LYS A 212 -27.48 2.02 5.70
N PRO A 213 -26.81 2.21 4.55
CA PRO A 213 -27.05 3.36 3.67
C PRO A 213 -28.49 3.33 3.15
N SER A 214 -29.37 4.17 3.71
CA SER A 214 -30.80 4.23 3.35
C SER A 214 -31.48 5.43 4.02
N TRP A 215 -32.57 5.90 3.42
CA TRP A 215 -33.50 6.85 4.03
C TRP A 215 -34.80 6.21 4.55
N ASP A 216 -35.00 4.90 4.30
CA ASP A 216 -36.21 4.17 4.68
C ASP A 216 -36.32 4.05 6.22
N ALA A 217 -37.51 4.37 6.74
CA ALA A 217 -37.80 4.38 8.16
C ALA A 217 -37.51 3.03 8.85
N LYS A 218 -37.61 1.90 8.14
CA LYS A 218 -37.36 0.57 8.72
C LYS A 218 -35.90 0.30 9.09
N TYR A 219 -34.97 1.12 8.59
CA TYR A 219 -33.54 1.00 8.93
C TYR A 219 -33.07 2.04 9.94
N VAL A 220 -33.97 2.91 10.42
CA VAL A 220 -33.67 3.84 11.51
C VAL A 220 -33.32 3.03 12.74
N VAL A 221 -32.14 3.29 13.31
CA VAL A 221 -31.69 2.63 14.54
C VAL A 221 -32.21 3.42 15.74
N ASP A 222 -31.97 4.73 15.74
CA ASP A 222 -32.41 5.65 16.78
C ASP A 222 -32.27 7.11 16.30
N TYR A 223 -32.38 8.05 17.22
CA TYR A 223 -32.27 9.49 17.01
C TYR A 223 -31.11 10.09 17.82
N LEU A 224 -30.39 11.02 17.21
CA LEU A 224 -29.44 11.91 17.89
C LEU A 224 -30.17 13.15 18.40
N SER A 225 -29.84 13.56 19.62
CA SER A 225 -30.15 14.89 20.15
C SER A 225 -29.08 15.90 19.73
N GLU A 226 -29.41 17.18 19.80
CA GLU A 226 -28.47 18.27 19.50
C GLU A 226 -27.23 18.17 20.39
N GLY A 227 -26.04 18.43 19.84
CA GLY A 227 -24.76 18.29 20.54
C GLY A 227 -24.25 16.85 20.64
N TYR A 228 -25.04 15.83 20.30
CA TYR A 228 -24.59 14.44 20.23
C TYR A 228 -24.22 14.04 18.81
N GLY A 229 -23.44 12.98 18.68
CA GLY A 229 -22.89 12.63 17.39
C GLY A 229 -22.04 11.39 17.38
N PHE A 230 -21.32 11.23 16.27
CA PHE A 230 -20.39 10.13 16.08
C PHE A 230 -18.96 10.67 16.04
N PRO A 231 -18.03 10.09 16.82
CA PRO A 231 -16.65 10.57 16.94
C PRO A 231 -15.85 10.50 15.65
N THR A 232 -16.28 9.68 14.67
CA THR A 232 -15.50 9.46 13.46
C THR A 232 -16.41 9.33 12.25
N ILE A 233 -16.23 10.23 11.29
CA ILE A 233 -16.73 10.05 9.92
C ILE A 233 -15.71 9.24 9.14
N VAL A 234 -16.19 8.16 8.52
CA VAL A 234 -15.40 7.25 7.69
C VAL A 234 -15.37 7.76 6.25
N ARG A 235 -16.52 8.08 5.69
CA ARG A 235 -16.68 8.58 4.31
C ARG A 235 -18.04 9.23 4.09
N LYS A 236 -18.20 9.90 2.94
CA LYS A 236 -19.48 10.44 2.46
C LYS A 236 -20.00 9.56 1.32
N LEU A 237 -21.25 9.14 1.42
CA LEU A 237 -21.94 8.24 0.51
C LEU A 237 -23.11 8.95 -0.16
N LYS A 238 -23.30 8.76 -1.46
CA LYS A 238 -24.54 9.14 -2.14
C LYS A 238 -25.57 8.03 -1.94
N VAL A 239 -26.73 8.38 -1.39
CA VAL A 239 -27.86 7.49 -1.11
C VAL A 239 -29.08 8.13 -1.77
N ASP A 240 -29.52 7.54 -2.88
CA ASP A 240 -30.51 8.14 -3.79
C ASP A 240 -30.07 9.55 -4.23
N ASP A 241 -30.88 10.57 -3.95
CA ASP A 241 -30.63 11.97 -4.35
C ASP A 241 -29.88 12.81 -3.30
N ALA A 242 -29.52 12.22 -2.15
CA ALA A 242 -28.89 12.92 -1.04
C ALA A 242 -27.64 12.20 -0.54
N TYR A 243 -26.88 12.85 0.35
CA TYR A 243 -25.66 12.27 0.91
C TYR A 243 -25.83 11.86 2.38
N GLN A 244 -25.23 10.74 2.75
CA GLN A 244 -25.01 10.30 4.12
C GLN A 244 -23.51 10.28 4.46
N PHE A 245 -23.16 10.44 5.72
CA PHE A 245 -21.88 10.03 6.25
C PHE A 245 -21.98 8.60 6.77
N GLU A 246 -21.03 7.75 6.39
CA GLU A 246 -20.71 6.54 7.15
C GLU A 246 -19.90 6.95 8.37
N VAL A 247 -20.34 6.55 9.55
CA VAL A 247 -19.79 7.01 10.84
C VAL A 247 -19.58 5.84 11.79
N LYS A 248 -18.61 5.96 12.70
CA LYS A 248 -18.38 4.99 13.78
C LYS A 248 -18.70 5.60 15.14
N ASN A 249 -19.33 4.82 16.01
CA ASN A 249 -19.45 5.17 17.42
C ASN A 249 -18.15 4.87 18.19
N SER A 250 -18.10 5.22 19.48
CA SER A 250 -16.94 4.98 20.35
C SER A 250 -16.57 3.50 20.53
N LYS A 251 -17.47 2.57 20.21
CA LYS A 251 -17.24 1.12 20.22
C LYS A 251 -16.84 0.57 18.84
N GLY A 252 -16.61 1.44 17.85
CA GLY A 252 -16.24 1.06 16.48
C GLY A 252 -17.39 0.55 15.61
N LYS A 253 -18.64 0.58 16.10
CA LYS A 253 -19.82 0.14 15.33
C LYS A 253 -20.22 1.19 14.30
N THR A 254 -20.46 0.73 13.07
CA THR A 254 -20.82 1.59 11.93
C THR A 254 -22.31 1.93 11.90
N PHE A 255 -22.60 3.19 11.56
CA PHE A 255 -23.93 3.74 11.31
C PHE A 255 -23.88 4.73 10.15
N TYR A 256 -25.05 5.24 9.76
CA TYR A 256 -25.19 6.20 8.68
C TYR A 256 -26.07 7.36 9.11
N VAL A 257 -25.64 8.59 8.84
CA VAL A 257 -26.35 9.82 9.21
C VAL A 257 -26.32 10.79 8.03
N THR A 258 -27.25 11.74 7.93
CA THR A 258 -27.23 12.72 6.82
C THR A 258 -25.91 13.49 6.76
N ALA A 259 -25.40 13.77 5.56
CA ALA A 259 -24.24 14.63 5.35
C ALA A 259 -24.64 16.08 4.99
N ASN A 260 -25.90 16.46 5.25
CA ASN A 260 -26.39 17.81 5.01
C ASN A 260 -26.00 18.74 6.18
N GLU A 261 -25.26 19.80 5.86
CA GLU A 261 -24.68 20.77 6.82
C GLU A 261 -25.74 21.57 7.61
N LYS A 262 -26.99 21.54 7.16
CA LYS A 262 -28.13 22.06 7.93
C LYS A 262 -28.33 21.26 9.23
N TYR A 263 -28.09 19.94 9.19
CA TYR A 263 -28.39 19.02 10.30
C TYR A 263 -27.16 18.49 11.01
N ILE A 264 -26.00 18.45 10.34
CA ILE A 264 -24.74 17.97 10.91
C ILE A 264 -23.67 19.07 10.84
N ARG A 265 -22.94 19.25 11.94
CA ARG A 265 -21.67 19.97 12.00
C ARG A 265 -20.52 18.96 11.97
N VAL A 266 -19.45 19.29 11.25
CA VAL A 266 -18.23 18.49 11.19
C VAL A 266 -17.16 19.22 12.00
N GLU A 267 -16.57 18.53 12.98
CA GLU A 267 -15.56 19.08 13.90
C GLU A 267 -14.19 18.43 13.77
#